data_AF-G5BUR1-F1
#
_entry.id   AF-G5BUR1-F1
#
_cell.length_a   1.000
_cell.length_b   1.000
_cell.length_c   1.000
_cell.angle_alpha   90.00
_cell.angle_beta   90.00
_cell.angle_gamma   90.00
#
_symmetry.space_group_name_H-M   'P 1'
#
loop_
_entity.id
_entity.type
_entity.pdbx_description
1 polymer ?
#
loop_
_entity_poly.entity_id
_entity_poly.type
_entity_poly.pdbx_seq_one_letter_code
_entity_poly.pdbx_strand_id
1 'polypeptide(L)'
;MNDGVSGSFGSKLSEDLNTIPEVHKKYKEDEPLFPSSLWGLSCDELDQIVESRQLPELHVGDWLIFANMGSLQEASAFKDAPRPAVCSTMSFSDWYEMQDAGVTSIEHHDEELLLRAFS
;
A
#
# COMPACT_ATOMS: atom_id res chain seq x y z
N MET A 1 8.79 4.35 -9.94
CA MET A 1 8.02 4.42 -8.68
C MET A 1 8.95 4.77 -7.53
N ASN A 2 8.47 4.96 -6.30
CA ASN A 2 9.32 5.20 -5.12
C ASN A 2 9.50 3.96 -4.23
N ASP A 3 8.91 2.83 -4.61
CA ASP A 3 8.99 1.54 -3.93
C ASP A 3 9.01 0.41 -4.99
N GLY A 4 9.44 -0.79 -4.62
CA GLY A 4 9.67 -1.90 -5.53
C GLY A 4 9.78 -3.27 -4.86
N VAL A 5 10.26 -4.26 -5.60
CA VAL A 5 10.44 -5.65 -5.15
C VAL A 5 11.46 -5.73 -4.03
N SER A 6 12.47 -4.87 -4.03
CA SER A 6 13.39 -4.76 -2.90
C SER A 6 12.77 -4.15 -1.64
N GLY A 7 11.52 -3.67 -1.69
CA GLY A 7 10.78 -3.05 -0.60
C GLY A 7 9.44 -3.75 -0.34
N SER A 8 8.34 -3.00 -0.46
CA SER A 8 7.00 -3.51 -0.12
C SER A 8 6.47 -4.59 -1.06
N PHE A 9 7.06 -4.75 -2.25
CA PHE A 9 6.65 -5.75 -3.24
C PHE A 9 7.52 -7.01 -3.23
N GLY A 10 8.33 -7.26 -2.20
CA GLY A 10 9.19 -8.46 -2.12
C GLY A 10 8.43 -9.78 -2.23
N SER A 11 7.18 -9.81 -1.77
CA SER A 11 6.27 -10.95 -1.90
C SER A 11 5.95 -11.30 -3.36
N LYS A 12 6.14 -10.38 -4.32
CA LYS A 12 6.01 -10.65 -5.77
C LYS A 12 6.96 -11.76 -6.24
N LEU A 13 8.11 -11.93 -5.60
CA LEU A 13 9.08 -12.97 -5.95
C LEU A 13 8.64 -14.37 -5.49
N SER A 14 7.81 -14.44 -4.45
CA SER A 14 7.35 -15.70 -3.85
C SER A 14 5.91 -16.04 -4.21
N GLU A 15 5.10 -15.04 -4.53
CA GLU A 15 3.68 -15.15 -4.81
C GLU A 15 3.33 -14.37 -6.08
N ASP A 16 2.50 -14.97 -6.93
CA ASP A 16 1.87 -14.28 -8.05
C ASP A 16 0.84 -13.26 -7.53
N LEU A 17 1.36 -12.16 -6.98
CA LEU A 17 0.57 -11.02 -6.59
C LEU A 17 0.03 -10.37 -7.87
N ASN A 18 -1.20 -10.75 -8.20
CA ASN A 18 -2.08 -10.05 -9.13
C ASN A 18 -2.60 -8.75 -8.50
N THR A 19 -1.73 -7.97 -7.87
CA THR A 19 -2.08 -6.64 -7.38
C THR A 19 -2.41 -5.77 -8.57
N ILE A 20 -3.66 -5.30 -8.62
CA ILE A 20 -4.14 -4.42 -9.66
C ILE A 20 -3.85 -2.99 -9.19
N PRO A 21 -2.97 -2.24 -9.88
CA PRO A 21 -2.75 -0.84 -9.56
C PRO A 21 -4.00 -0.03 -9.90
N GLU A 22 -4.50 0.73 -8.93
CA GLU A 22 -5.59 1.68 -9.12
C GLU A 22 -5.04 3.12 -9.09
N VAL A 23 -5.51 3.97 -10.00
CA VAL A 23 -5.09 5.37 -10.04
C VAL A 23 -5.88 6.15 -8.99
N HIS A 24 -5.19 6.86 -8.10
CA HIS A 24 -5.85 7.62 -7.03
C HIS A 24 -6.72 8.77 -7.56
N LYS A 25 -6.34 9.35 -8.70
CA LYS A 25 -7.07 10.44 -9.33
C LYS A 25 -8.28 9.90 -10.08
N LYS A 26 -9.40 10.64 -10.04
CA LYS A 26 -10.56 10.37 -10.89
C LYS A 26 -10.20 10.69 -12.34
N TYR A 27 -10.12 9.68 -13.18
CA TYR A 27 -10.07 9.81 -14.63
C TYR A 27 -11.47 9.64 -15.21
N LYS A 28 -11.71 10.17 -16.40
CA LYS A 28 -12.99 9.93 -17.10
C LYS A 28 -13.03 8.49 -17.60
N GLU A 29 -14.18 7.85 -17.55
CA GLU A 29 -14.35 6.47 -18.07
C GLU A 29 -13.99 6.36 -19.57
N ASP A 30 -14.02 7.47 -20.30
CA ASP A 30 -13.70 7.56 -21.72
C ASP A 30 -12.21 7.81 -22.02
N GLU A 31 -11.34 7.87 -21.00
CA GLU A 31 -9.91 8.10 -21.22
C GLU A 31 -9.23 6.88 -21.85
N PRO A 32 -8.31 7.09 -22.81
CA PRO A 32 -7.60 6.01 -23.46
C PRO A 32 -6.69 5.29 -22.45
N LEU A 33 -6.76 3.96 -22.44
CA LEU A 33 -5.87 3.12 -21.66
C LEU A 33 -4.69 2.64 -22.52
N PHE A 34 -3.50 2.65 -21.93
CA PHE A 34 -2.27 2.26 -22.57
C PHE A 34 -1.66 1.04 -21.87
N PRO A 35 -1.10 0.08 -22.62
CA PRO A 35 -0.32 -1.01 -22.04
C PRO A 35 0.91 -0.41 -21.36
N SER A 36 0.97 -0.52 -20.04
CA SER A 36 1.98 0.09 -19.20
C SER A 36 2.62 -0.94 -18.28
N SER A 37 3.92 -0.81 -18.06
CA SER A 37 4.71 -1.62 -17.13
C SER A 37 5.17 -0.76 -15.97
N LEU A 38 5.08 -1.28 -14.74
CA LEU A 38 5.49 -0.58 -13.53
C LEU A 38 6.76 -1.21 -12.96
N TRP A 39 7.74 -0.35 -12.69
CA TRP A 39 9.08 -0.74 -12.26
C TRP A 39 9.46 0.00 -10.96
N GLY A 40 10.15 -0.72 -10.08
CA GLY A 40 10.72 -0.18 -8.86
C GLY A 40 11.99 0.66 -9.10
N LEU A 41 12.69 1.00 -8.03
CA LEU A 41 13.85 1.89 -8.04
C LEU A 41 15.19 1.19 -8.35
N SER A 42 15.26 -0.13 -8.23
CA SER A 42 16.50 -0.90 -8.27
C SER A 42 17.06 -1.04 -9.70
N CYS A 43 16.30 -0.67 -10.74
CA CYS A 43 16.68 -0.87 -12.14
C CYS A 43 17.15 -2.32 -12.42
N ASP A 44 16.59 -3.29 -11.69
CA ASP A 44 16.83 -4.72 -11.85
C ASP A 44 15.68 -5.30 -12.68
N GLU A 45 15.97 -6.30 -13.52
CA GLU A 45 14.95 -7.04 -14.27
C GLU A 45 13.95 -7.72 -13.34
N LEU A 46 14.38 -8.07 -12.12
CA LEU A 46 13.53 -8.61 -11.06
C LEU A 46 12.68 -7.54 -10.35
N ASP A 47 12.91 -6.25 -10.61
CA ASP A 47 12.18 -5.14 -9.98
C ASP A 47 10.96 -4.68 -10.80
N GLN A 48 10.48 -5.54 -11.70
CA GLN A 48 9.24 -5.36 -12.42
C GLN A 48 8.04 -5.72 -11.53
N ILE A 49 7.28 -4.71 -11.11
CA ILE A 49 6.13 -4.88 -10.22
C ILE A 49 4.88 -5.25 -11.01
N VAL A 50 4.71 -4.65 -12.20
CA VAL A 50 3.60 -4.94 -13.12
C VAL A 50 4.14 -5.08 -14.53
N GLU A 51 3.94 -6.24 -15.14
CA GLU A 51 4.48 -6.53 -16.47
C GLU A 51 3.77 -5.78 -17.59
N SER A 52 2.44 -5.88 -17.66
CA SER A 52 1.64 -5.20 -18.67
C SER A 52 0.20 -5.07 -18.19
N ARG A 53 -0.21 -3.84 -17.87
CA ARG A 53 -1.58 -3.51 -17.50
C ARG A 53 -2.06 -2.28 -18.24
N GLN A 54 -3.36 -2.25 -18.52
CA GLN A 54 -4.01 -1.09 -19.11
C GLN A 54 -4.19 -0.03 -18.05
N LEU A 55 -3.45 1.08 -18.18
CA LEU A 55 -3.52 2.23 -17.30
C LEU A 55 -3.78 3.49 -18.14
N PRO A 56 -4.48 4.48 -17.59
CA PRO A 56 -4.57 5.79 -18.23
C PRO A 56 -3.18 6.46 -18.27
N GLU A 57 -3.07 7.58 -18.98
CA GLU A 57 -1.84 8.36 -19.02
C GLU A 57 -1.49 8.91 -17.63
N LEU A 58 -0.31 8.56 -17.12
CA LEU A 58 0.19 8.96 -15.80
C LEU A 58 1.37 9.93 -15.93
N HIS A 59 1.42 10.90 -15.04
CA HIS A 59 2.49 11.89 -14.94
C HIS A 59 3.31 11.69 -13.66
N VAL A 60 4.54 12.21 -13.66
CA VAL A 60 5.37 12.23 -12.46
C VAL A 60 4.65 12.99 -11.34
N GLY A 61 4.49 12.34 -10.20
CA GLY A 61 3.73 12.86 -9.05
C GLY A 61 2.30 12.31 -8.93
N ASP A 62 1.85 11.49 -9.89
CA ASP A 62 0.60 10.74 -9.73
C ASP A 62 0.76 9.57 -8.78
N TRP A 63 -0.34 9.24 -8.09
CA TRP A 63 -0.38 8.22 -7.05
C TRP A 63 -1.08 6.97 -7.58
N LEU A 64 -0.43 5.82 -7.34
CA LEU A 64 -0.99 4.50 -7.58
C LEU A 64 -1.26 3.82 -6.24
N ILE A 65 -2.43 3.19 -6.15
CA ILE A 65 -2.90 2.45 -4.99
C ILE A 65 -2.81 0.98 -5.32
N PHE A 66 -2.17 0.21 -4.43
CA PHE A 66 -2.11 -1.24 -4.52
C PHE A 66 -2.88 -1.81 -3.33
N ALA A 67 -4.01 -2.45 -3.62
CA ALA A 67 -4.79 -3.14 -2.59
C ALA A 67 -4.13 -4.47 -2.19
N ASN A 68 -4.56 -5.02 -1.05
CA ASN A 68 -4.09 -6.31 -0.52
C ASN A 68 -2.58 -6.38 -0.26
N MET A 69 -1.95 -5.26 0.07
CA MET A 69 -0.53 -5.19 0.46
C MET A 69 -0.33 -5.51 1.95
N GLY A 70 -1.26 -6.23 2.60
CA GLY A 70 -1.24 -6.49 4.04
C GLY A 70 -0.13 -7.45 4.47
N SER A 71 0.35 -8.30 3.57
CA SER A 71 1.52 -9.15 3.78
C SER A 71 2.80 -8.43 3.35
N LEU A 72 3.05 -7.24 3.93
CA LEU A 72 4.35 -6.59 3.80
C LEU A 72 5.40 -7.58 4.35
N GLN A 73 6.04 -8.34 3.46
CA GLN A 73 7.26 -9.05 3.82
C GLN A 73 8.22 -7.99 4.32
N GLU A 74 8.94 -8.29 5.40
CA GLU A 74 9.92 -7.36 5.97
C GLU A 74 10.76 -6.80 4.83
N ALA A 75 10.52 -5.52 4.49
CA ALA A 75 11.23 -4.87 3.41
C ALA A 75 12.71 -5.07 3.69
N SER A 76 13.37 -5.84 2.81
CA SER A 76 14.82 -5.95 2.82
C SER A 76 15.31 -4.53 2.79
N ALA A 77 16.09 -4.12 3.79
CA ALA A 77 16.51 -2.74 3.92
C ALA A 77 17.44 -2.38 2.75
N PHE A 78 16.88 -2.08 1.58
CA PHE A 78 17.57 -1.34 0.54
C PHE A 78 17.77 0.05 1.14
N LYS A 79 19.00 0.28 1.58
CA LYS A 79 19.39 1.23 2.63
C LYS A 79 19.08 2.71 2.35
N ASP A 80 18.57 3.05 1.18
CA ASP A 80 18.37 4.43 0.74
C ASP A 80 16.91 4.82 0.49
N ALA A 81 15.95 3.89 0.61
CA ALA A 81 14.52 4.21 0.47
C ALA A 81 13.85 4.37 1.85
N PRO A 82 13.15 5.48 2.13
CA PRO A 82 12.39 5.64 3.37
C PRO A 82 11.25 4.61 3.41
N ARG A 83 11.08 3.93 4.56
CA ARG A 83 9.95 3.02 4.76
C ARG A 83 8.62 3.78 4.61
N PRO A 84 7.61 3.22 3.92
CA PRO A 84 6.30 3.85 3.84
C PRO A 84 5.71 4.05 5.24
N ALA A 85 5.08 5.19 5.47
CA ALA A 85 4.36 5.43 6.71
C ALA A 85 3.15 4.48 6.79
N VAL A 86 2.99 3.80 7.93
CA VAL A 86 1.86 2.91 8.18
C VAL A 86 0.82 3.67 9.00
N CYS A 87 -0.34 3.92 8.41
CA CYS A 87 -1.49 4.51 9.11
C CYS A 87 -2.52 3.39 9.36
N SER A 88 -2.67 3.01 10.63
CA SER A 88 -3.69 2.04 11.03
C SER A 88 -5.01 2.78 11.27
N THR A 89 -6.10 2.28 10.70
CA THR A 89 -7.45 2.84 10.91
C THR A 89 -8.38 1.72 11.34
N MET A 90 -9.38 2.06 12.15
CA MET A 90 -10.39 1.14 12.65
C MET A 90 -11.71 1.90 12.76
N SER A 91 -12.83 1.25 12.43
CA SER A 91 -14.14 1.87 12.62
C SER A 91 -14.54 1.85 14.10
N PHE A 92 -15.37 2.80 14.53
CA PHE A 92 -15.88 2.80 15.90
C PHE A 92 -16.67 1.54 16.25
N SER A 93 -17.37 0.94 15.26
CA SER A 93 -18.11 -0.31 15.46
C SER A 93 -17.17 -1.48 15.72
N ASP A 94 -16.17 -1.69 14.86
CA ASP A 94 -15.19 -2.78 15.03
C ASP A 94 -14.44 -2.64 16.36
N TRP A 95 -14.13 -1.41 16.74
CA TRP A 95 -13.51 -1.09 18.02
C TRP A 95 -14.36 -1.50 19.23
N TYR A 96 -15.66 -1.18 19.18
CA TYR A 96 -16.57 -1.52 20.27
C TYR A 96 -16.78 -3.03 20.38
N GLU A 97 -16.86 -3.73 19.24
CA GLU A 97 -16.91 -5.19 19.21
C GLU A 97 -15.64 -5.82 19.81
N MET A 98 -14.45 -5.26 19.54
CA MET A 98 -13.20 -5.71 20.16
C MET A 98 -13.18 -5.50 21.68
N GLN A 99 -13.75 -4.40 22.17
CA GLN A 99 -13.90 -4.15 23.60
C GLN A 99 -14.84 -5.15 24.27
N ASP A 100 -16.02 -5.39 23.68
CA ASP A 100 -17.02 -6.33 24.21
C ASP A 100 -16.50 -7.77 24.21
N ALA A 101 -15.68 -8.12 23.22
CA ALA A 101 -14.96 -9.41 23.16
C ALA A 101 -13.83 -9.53 24.21
N GLY A 102 -13.56 -8.49 25.01
CA GLY A 102 -12.52 -8.48 26.04
C GLY A 102 -11.10 -8.43 25.50
N VAL A 103 -10.91 -8.09 24.22
CA VAL A 103 -9.61 -8.11 23.54
C VAL A 103 -8.76 -6.89 23.90
N THR A 104 -9.40 -5.77 24.20
CA THR A 104 -8.73 -4.50 24.52
C THR A 104 -8.80 -4.22 26.02
N SER A 105 -7.97 -4.91 26.82
CA SER A 105 -7.59 -4.39 28.15
C SER A 105 -6.55 -3.29 27.94
N ILE A 106 -7.00 -2.12 27.53
CA ILE A 106 -6.12 -1.00 27.22
C ILE A 106 -5.94 -0.16 28.48
N GLU A 107 -4.70 0.00 28.92
CA GLU A 107 -4.41 0.91 30.02
C GLU A 107 -4.76 2.35 29.60
N HIS A 108 -5.31 3.13 30.53
CA HIS A 108 -5.86 4.49 30.36
C HIS A 108 -5.00 5.51 29.56
N HIS A 109 -3.73 5.19 29.27
CA HIS A 109 -2.81 6.07 28.53
C HIS A 109 -2.99 6.02 27.00
N ASP A 110 -3.41 4.87 26.44
CA ASP A 110 -3.51 4.71 24.99
C ASP A 110 -4.83 5.27 24.42
N GLU A 111 -5.88 5.40 25.25
CA GLU A 111 -7.15 6.00 24.82
C GLU A 111 -7.00 7.48 24.44
N GLU A 112 -6.14 8.24 25.13
CA GLU A 112 -5.87 9.65 24.78
C GLU A 112 -5.13 9.78 23.44
N LEU A 113 -4.24 8.85 23.12
CA LEU A 113 -3.51 8.84 21.85
C LEU A 113 -4.43 8.48 20.68
N LEU A 114 -5.39 7.56 20.89
CA LEU A 114 -6.38 7.19 19.91
C LEU A 114 -7.43 8.29 19.70
N LEU A 115 -7.93 8.92 20.76
CA LEU A 115 -8.88 10.05 20.66
C LEU A 115 -8.29 11.24 19.89
N ARG A 116 -6.98 11.48 19.99
CA ARG A 116 -6.29 12.51 19.19
C ARG A 116 -6.04 12.09 17.74
N ALA A 117 -5.97 10.80 17.44
CA ALA A 117 -5.81 10.29 16.07
C ALA A 117 -7.13 10.33 15.28
N PHE A 118 -8.28 10.37 15.97
CA PHE A 118 -9.61 10.31 15.37
C PHE A 118 -10.49 11.57 15.58
N SER A 119 -9.93 12.68 16.09
CA SER A 119 -10.61 14.01 16.17
C SER A 119 -10.19 14.94 15.05
#